data_AF-A0A7C2QGK3-F1
#
_entry.id   AF-A0A7C2QGK3-F1
#
_cell.length_a   1.000
_cell.length_b   1.000
_cell.length_c   1.000
_cell.angle_alpha   90.00
_cell.angle_beta   90.00
_cell.angle_gamma   90.00
#
_symmetry.space_group_name_H-M   'P 1'
#
loop_
_entity.id
_entity.type
_entity.pdbx_description
1 polymer ?
#
loop_
_entity_poly.entity_id
_entity_poly.type
_entity_poly.pdbx_seq_one_letter_code
_entity_poly.pdbx_strand_id
1 'polypeptide(L)'
;MPARSKRCLLLQPPSGLYRRDDRCQSKVRDQTVWIIFPPIYLASMASALEQVGVECRIVDAPAARLGWAPIEATLEEFQPDLLVVGVTQATFDLDAQAARLAKQLCPGVLTVARGEIFLTDDRKCLDRIPELDVVIRGESELP
;
A
#
# COMPACT_ATOMS: atom_id res chain seq x y z
N MET A 1 10.36 30.53 -0.54
CA MET A 1 10.94 29.22 -0.18
C MET A 1 10.55 28.25 -1.29
N PRO A 2 11.46 27.42 -1.84
CA PRO A 2 11.04 26.38 -2.76
C PRO A 2 10.06 25.44 -2.05
N ALA A 3 9.01 25.00 -2.75
CA ALA A 3 8.09 24.02 -2.21
C ALA A 3 8.83 22.71 -1.92
N ARG A 4 8.56 22.08 -0.78
CA ARG A 4 9.10 20.76 -0.42
C ARG A 4 8.66 19.73 -1.46
N SER A 5 9.54 18.82 -1.87
CA SER A 5 9.18 17.66 -2.69
C SER A 5 8.03 16.89 -2.06
N LYS A 6 7.09 16.39 -2.87
CA LYS A 6 6.02 15.54 -2.38
C LYS A 6 6.60 14.23 -1.84
N ARG A 7 5.99 13.67 -0.79
CA ARG A 7 6.39 12.40 -0.17
C ARG A 7 5.37 11.30 -0.41
N CYS A 8 5.83 10.12 -0.82
CA CYS A 8 5.01 8.93 -1.00
C CYS A 8 5.47 7.80 -0.08
N LEU A 9 4.57 7.31 0.77
CA LEU A 9 4.77 6.07 1.52
C LEU A 9 4.09 4.93 0.77
N LEU A 10 4.85 3.93 0.37
CA LEU A 10 4.34 2.71 -0.27
C LEU A 10 4.40 1.58 0.75
N LEU A 11 3.23 1.10 1.16
CA LEU A 11 3.06 0.22 2.31
C LEU A 11 2.43 -1.11 1.89
N GLN A 12 3.09 -2.21 2.27
CA GLN A 12 2.43 -3.49 2.47
C GLN A 12 2.00 -3.58 3.95
N PRO A 13 0.70 -3.54 4.28
CA PRO A 13 0.25 -3.44 5.67
C PRO A 13 0.52 -4.73 6.47
N PRO A 14 0.50 -4.65 7.81
CA PRO A 14 0.78 -5.77 8.71
C PRO A 14 -0.40 -6.76 8.80
N SER A 15 -0.90 -7.22 7.65
CA SER A 15 -2.02 -8.18 7.53
C SER A 15 -1.56 -9.63 7.31
N GLY A 16 -0.28 -9.89 7.53
CA GLY A 16 0.33 -11.21 7.48
C GLY A 16 1.01 -11.55 6.16
N LEU A 17 1.71 -12.69 6.18
CA LEU A 17 2.48 -13.18 5.04
C LEU A 17 1.56 -13.87 4.03
N TYR A 18 1.26 -13.15 2.95
CA TYR A 18 0.52 -13.63 1.80
C TYR A 18 1.39 -13.52 0.55
N ARG A 19 1.20 -14.45 -0.39
CA ARG A 19 1.55 -14.21 -1.79
C ARG A 19 0.64 -13.08 -2.30
N ARG A 20 1.25 -12.01 -2.80
CA ARG A 20 0.54 -10.82 -3.27
C ARG A 20 0.88 -10.44 -4.71
N ASP A 21 1.42 -11.38 -5.46
CA ASP A 21 1.38 -11.29 -6.92
C ASP A 21 -0.08 -11.42 -7.39
N ASP A 22 -0.39 -10.82 -8.53
CA ASP A 22 -1.72 -10.82 -9.17
C ASP A 22 -2.05 -12.20 -9.78
N ARG A 23 -1.92 -13.24 -8.95
CA ARG A 23 -2.21 -14.65 -9.22
C ARG A 23 -2.91 -15.24 -7.99
N CYS A 24 -2.74 -16.55 -7.76
CA CYS A 24 -3.26 -17.22 -6.58
C CYS A 24 -2.68 -16.62 -5.27
N GLN A 25 -3.42 -15.67 -4.70
CA GLN A 25 -3.14 -15.03 -3.43
C GLN A 25 -3.47 -16.01 -2.31
N SER A 26 -2.44 -16.50 -1.62
CA SER A 26 -2.56 -17.49 -0.55
C SER A 26 -1.57 -17.19 0.56
N LYS A 27 -1.81 -17.69 1.77
CA LYS A 27 -0.84 -17.53 2.86
C LYS A 27 0.48 -18.18 2.44
N VAL A 28 1.60 -17.58 2.82
CA VAL A 28 2.93 -18.15 2.50
C VAL A 28 3.09 -19.57 3.05
N ARG A 29 2.45 -19.87 4.19
CA ARG A 29 2.48 -21.21 4.82
C ARG A 29 1.74 -22.29 4.03
N ASP A 30 0.80 -21.92 3.17
CA ASP A 30 -0.02 -22.87 2.42
C ASP A 30 0.63 -23.24 1.07
N GLN A 31 1.78 -22.64 0.75
CA GLN A 31 2.54 -22.90 -0.47
C GLN A 31 3.52 -24.07 -0.28
N THR A 32 3.82 -24.79 -1.37
CA THR A 32 4.82 -25.89 -1.39
C THR A 32 6.21 -25.41 -0.97
N VAL A 33 6.55 -24.16 -1.24
CA VAL A 33 7.78 -23.50 -0.78
C VAL A 33 7.41 -22.21 -0.09
N TRP A 34 7.86 -22.02 1.15
CA TRP A 34 7.56 -20.85 1.95
C TRP A 34 8.47 -19.68 1.57
N ILE A 35 8.11 -19.00 0.48
CA ILE A 35 8.83 -17.82 -0.03
C ILE A 35 8.07 -16.56 0.34
N ILE A 36 8.80 -15.58 0.89
CA ILE A 36 8.31 -14.22 1.06
C ILE A 36 8.75 -13.45 -0.18
N PHE A 37 7.81 -13.12 -1.04
CA PHE A 37 8.09 -12.34 -2.25
C PHE A 37 8.10 -10.85 -1.91
N PRO A 38 9.14 -10.09 -2.31
CA PRO A 38 9.14 -8.65 -2.13
C PRO A 38 8.03 -8.00 -2.97
N PRO A 39 7.48 -6.85 -2.56
CA PRO A 39 6.43 -6.15 -3.28
C PRO A 39 7.03 -5.38 -4.47
N ILE A 40 7.41 -6.11 -5.52
CA ILE A 40 8.07 -5.54 -6.71
C ILE A 40 7.21 -4.46 -7.37
N TYR A 41 5.88 -4.64 -7.39
CA TYR A 41 4.97 -3.62 -7.94
C TYR A 41 5.07 -2.29 -7.18
N LEU A 42 5.19 -2.31 -5.84
CA LEU A 42 5.43 -1.08 -5.06
C LEU A 42 6.81 -0.49 -5.39
N ALA A 43 7.84 -1.32 -5.58
CA ALA A 43 9.16 -0.83 -5.98
C ALA A 43 9.15 -0.17 -7.37
N SER A 44 8.42 -0.74 -8.32
CA SER A 44 8.21 -0.15 -9.65
C SER A 44 7.49 1.20 -9.57
N MET A 45 6.41 1.29 -8.78
CA MET A 45 5.68 2.55 -8.54
C MET A 45 6.57 3.62 -7.91
N ALA A 46 7.35 3.25 -6.89
CA ALA A 46 8.29 4.16 -6.24
C ALA A 46 9.30 4.72 -7.25
N SER A 47 9.88 3.85 -8.10
CA SER A 47 10.83 4.28 -9.14
C SER A 47 10.21 5.27 -10.12
N ALA A 48 8.96 5.05 -10.57
CA ALA A 48 8.27 5.99 -11.45
C ALA A 48 7.97 7.34 -10.78
N LEU A 49 7.58 7.32 -9.50
CA LEU A 49 7.33 8.53 -8.71
C LEU A 49 8.61 9.34 -8.45
N GLU A 50 9.73 8.66 -8.19
CA GLU A 50 11.04 9.30 -8.00
C GLU A 50 11.50 10.06 -9.26
N GLN A 51 11.19 9.55 -10.46
CA GLN A 51 11.52 10.22 -11.73
C GLN A 51 10.81 11.58 -11.90
N VAL A 52 9.68 11.79 -11.23
CA VAL A 52 8.95 13.08 -11.22
C VAL A 52 9.20 13.89 -9.95
N GLY A 53 10.23 13.54 -9.16
CA GLY A 53 10.71 14.31 -8.02
C GLY A 53 9.97 14.05 -6.70
N VAL A 54 9.26 12.92 -6.58
CA VAL A 54 8.61 12.49 -5.33
C VAL A 54 9.61 11.70 -4.47
N GLU A 55 9.72 12.07 -3.20
CA GLU A 55 10.49 11.31 -2.22
C GLU A 55 9.70 10.07 -1.80
N CYS A 56 10.22 8.87 -2.09
CA CYS A 56 9.52 7.62 -1.83
C CYS A 56 10.13 6.85 -0.64
N ARG A 57 9.27 6.18 0.12
CA ARG A 57 9.67 5.20 1.15
C ARG A 57 8.81 3.95 1.00
N ILE A 58 9.44 2.78 0.95
CA ILE A 58 8.74 1.49 0.87
C ILE A 58 8.82 0.79 2.23
N VAL A 59 7.70 0.30 2.71
CA VAL A 59 7.61 -0.49 3.96
C VAL A 59 6.88 -1.80 3.67
N ASP A 60 7.59 -2.92 3.79
CA ASP A 60 6.98 -4.25 3.78
C ASP A 60 6.81 -4.75 5.22
N ALA A 61 5.67 -4.42 5.83
CA ALA A 61 5.43 -4.70 7.24
C ALA A 61 5.41 -6.21 7.56
N PRO A 62 4.74 -7.08 6.76
CA PRO A 62 4.80 -8.52 6.96
C PRO A 62 6.22 -9.10 6.89
N ALA A 63 7.02 -8.72 5.88
CA ALA A 63 8.38 -9.24 5.73
C ALA A 63 9.29 -8.77 6.88
N ALA A 64 9.14 -7.51 7.31
CA ALA A 64 9.89 -6.93 8.42
C ALA A 64 9.33 -7.31 9.81
N ARG A 65 8.25 -8.12 9.88
CA ARG A 65 7.55 -8.51 11.12
C ARG A 65 7.09 -7.32 11.96
N LEU A 66 6.69 -6.24 11.29
CA LEU A 66 6.17 -5.05 11.93
C LEU A 66 4.66 -5.22 12.19
N GLY A 67 4.20 -4.68 13.32
CA GLY A 67 2.78 -4.48 13.61
C GLY A 67 2.33 -3.07 13.24
N TRP A 68 1.15 -2.65 13.71
CA TRP A 68 0.61 -1.31 13.43
C TRP A 68 1.40 -0.18 14.09
N ALA A 69 1.89 -0.33 15.32
CA ALA A 69 2.61 0.74 16.03
C ALA A 69 3.86 1.27 15.26
N PRO A 70 4.73 0.43 14.67
CA PRO A 70 5.78 0.91 13.77
C PRO A 70 5.28 1.66 12.52
N ILE A 71 4.10 1.31 12.01
CA ILE A 71 3.49 2.00 10.86
C ILE A 71 2.97 3.37 11.28
N GLU A 72 2.35 3.47 12.46
CA GLU A 72 1.95 4.74 13.08
C GLU A 72 3.16 5.67 13.21
N ALA A 73 4.24 5.20 13.82
CA ALA A 73 5.48 5.98 13.96
C ALA A 73 6.06 6.40 12.60
N THR A 74 6.00 5.53 11.60
CA THR A 74 6.44 5.86 10.23
C THR A 74 5.59 6.96 9.61
N LEU A 75 4.26 6.92 9.78
CA LEU A 75 3.35 7.96 9.29
C LEU A 75 3.60 9.29 10.00
N GLU A 76 3.78 9.27 11.32
CA GLU A 76 4.07 10.47 12.13
C GLU A 76 5.41 11.12 11.76
N GLU A 77 6.46 10.33 11.56
CA GLU A 77 7.79 10.81 11.18
C GLU A 77 7.81 11.28 9.72
N PHE A 78 7.33 10.43 8.81
CA PHE A 78 7.48 10.64 7.38
C PHE A 78 6.45 11.63 6.82
N GLN A 79 5.28 11.79 7.44
CA GLN A 79 4.22 12.73 7.03
C GLN A 79 3.98 12.71 5.50
N PRO A 80 3.58 11.57 4.91
CA PRO A 80 3.40 11.44 3.47
C PRO A 80 2.29 12.35 2.93
N ASP A 81 2.49 12.86 1.72
CA ASP A 81 1.43 13.49 0.92
C ASP A 81 0.59 12.42 0.18
N LEU A 82 1.19 11.26 -0.07
CA LEU A 82 0.59 10.12 -0.76
C LEU A 82 0.88 8.84 0.01
N LEU A 83 -0.15 8.04 0.30
CA LEU A 83 -0.02 6.68 0.80
C LEU A 83 -0.50 5.72 -0.29
N VAL A 84 0.37 4.82 -0.74
CA VAL A 84 0.01 3.69 -1.61
C VAL A 84 -0.02 2.42 -0.78
N VAL A 85 -1.15 1.72 -0.78
CA VAL A 85 -1.37 0.50 0.00
C VAL A 85 -1.49 -0.71 -0.92
N GLY A 86 -0.66 -1.71 -0.67
CA GLY A 86 -0.74 -3.02 -1.29
C GLY A 86 -1.81 -3.90 -0.66
N VAL A 87 -2.83 -4.30 -1.42
CA VAL A 87 -3.96 -5.10 -0.91
C VAL A 87 -4.14 -6.42 -1.65
N THR A 88 -4.71 -7.41 -0.95
CA THR A 88 -5.23 -8.64 -1.57
C THR A 88 -6.73 -8.73 -1.35
N GLN A 89 -7.43 -9.59 -2.09
CA GLN A 89 -8.83 -9.85 -1.81
C GLN A 89 -9.05 -10.41 -0.38
N ALA A 90 -8.12 -11.24 0.11
CA ALA A 90 -8.21 -11.89 1.42
C ALA A 90 -7.87 -10.96 2.59
N THR A 91 -7.12 -9.88 2.36
CA THR A 91 -6.61 -8.99 3.41
C THR A 91 -7.14 -7.56 3.32
N PHE A 92 -7.96 -7.24 2.31
CA PHE A 92 -8.42 -5.88 2.02
C PHE A 92 -8.91 -5.11 3.25
N ASP A 93 -9.80 -5.69 4.07
CA ASP A 93 -10.39 -4.96 5.21
C ASP A 93 -9.35 -4.61 6.29
N LEU A 94 -8.31 -5.44 6.44
CA LEU A 94 -7.22 -5.18 7.37
C LEU A 94 -6.21 -4.20 6.76
N ASP A 95 -5.89 -4.37 5.47
CA ASP A 95 -4.98 -3.48 4.76
C ASP A 95 -5.51 -2.04 4.68
N ALA A 96 -6.81 -1.90 4.43
CA ALA A 96 -7.51 -0.63 4.33
C ALA A 96 -7.48 0.19 5.63
N GLN A 97 -7.21 -0.43 6.78
CA GLN A 97 -7.01 0.31 8.04
C GLN A 97 -5.83 1.28 7.96
N ALA A 98 -4.85 1.01 7.10
CA ALA A 98 -3.74 1.93 6.85
C ALA A 98 -4.22 3.28 6.29
N ALA A 99 -5.26 3.29 5.45
CA ALA A 99 -5.83 4.52 4.92
C ALA A 99 -6.46 5.37 6.04
N ARG A 100 -7.26 4.73 6.90
CA ARG A 100 -7.86 5.39 8.07
C ARG A 100 -6.80 5.97 9.00
N LEU A 101 -5.77 5.18 9.31
CA LEU A 101 -4.69 5.61 10.18
C LEU A 101 -3.93 6.81 9.59
N ALA A 102 -3.62 6.77 8.30
CA ALA A 102 -2.92 7.86 7.62
C ALA A 102 -3.76 9.15 7.59
N LYS A 103 -5.08 9.06 7.36
CA LYS A 103 -5.97 10.25 7.42
C LYS A 103 -6.00 10.88 8.81
N GLN A 104 -5.86 10.09 9.88
CA GLN A 104 -5.81 10.59 11.26
C GLN A 104 -4.49 11.31 11.57
N LEU A 105 -3.36 10.74 11.14
CA LEU A 105 -2.02 11.24 11.50
C LEU A 105 -1.46 12.26 10.51
N CYS A 106 -1.93 12.25 9.27
CA CYS A 106 -1.47 13.11 8.18
C CYS A 106 -2.68 13.74 7.47
N PRO A 107 -3.32 14.77 8.07
CA PRO A 107 -4.47 15.43 7.46
C PRO A 107 -4.13 15.99 6.07
N GLY A 108 -4.79 15.47 5.04
CA GLY A 108 -4.54 15.84 3.64
C GLY A 108 -3.73 14.83 2.81
N VAL A 109 -3.31 13.72 3.40
CA VAL A 109 -2.73 12.59 2.64
C VAL A 109 -3.74 12.06 1.62
N LEU A 110 -3.30 11.85 0.38
CA LEU A 110 -4.06 11.10 -0.62
C LEU A 110 -3.80 9.60 -0.41
N THR A 111 -4.85 8.81 -0.22
CA THR A 111 -4.75 7.37 0.00
C THR A 111 -5.13 6.62 -1.27
N VAL A 112 -4.24 5.72 -1.68
CA VAL A 112 -4.36 4.94 -2.91
C VAL A 112 -4.19 3.48 -2.54
N ALA A 113 -5.01 2.59 -3.08
CA ALA A 113 -4.82 1.16 -2.94
C ALA A 113 -4.58 0.52 -4.30
N ARG A 114 -3.73 -0.50 -4.33
CA ARG A 114 -3.46 -1.33 -5.51
C ARG A 114 -3.61 -2.80 -5.12
N GLY A 115 -4.38 -3.53 -5.91
CA GLY A 115 -4.57 -4.97 -5.75
C GLY A 115 -5.57 -5.52 -6.76
N GLU A 116 -5.47 -6.82 -7.05
CA GLU A 116 -6.28 -7.51 -8.05
C GLU A 116 -7.80 -7.42 -7.81
N ILE A 117 -8.21 -7.30 -6.54
CA ILE A 117 -9.62 -7.13 -6.12
C ILE A 117 -10.34 -5.98 -6.87
N PHE A 118 -9.61 -4.94 -7.27
CA PHE A 118 -10.19 -3.78 -7.96
C PHE A 118 -10.50 -4.02 -9.44
N LEU A 119 -10.10 -5.15 -10.02
CA LEU A 119 -10.55 -5.51 -11.36
C LEU A 119 -12.06 -5.77 -11.40
N THR A 120 -12.62 -6.28 -10.30
CA THR A 120 -14.04 -6.66 -10.18
C THR A 120 -14.84 -5.84 -9.17
N ASP A 121 -14.22 -5.35 -8.10
CA ASP A 121 -14.92 -4.76 -6.94
C ASP A 121 -14.45 -3.34 -6.59
N ASP A 122 -13.83 -2.60 -7.52
CA ASP A 122 -13.35 -1.22 -7.36
C ASP A 122 -14.33 -0.30 -6.60
N ARG A 123 -15.55 -0.11 -7.14
CA ARG A 123 -16.55 0.79 -6.55
C ARG A 123 -17.01 0.31 -5.18
N LYS A 124 -17.23 -0.99 -5.02
CA LYS A 124 -17.67 -1.58 -3.75
C LYS A 124 -16.62 -1.39 -2.65
N CYS A 125 -15.34 -1.50 -3.01
CA CYS A 125 -14.23 -1.26 -2.09
C CYS A 125 -14.15 0.20 -1.66
N LEU A 126 -14.27 1.15 -2.59
CA LEU A 126 -14.29 2.58 -2.28
C LEU A 126 -15.50 2.96 -1.41
N ASP A 127 -16.69 2.45 -1.72
CA ASP A 127 -17.90 2.70 -0.92
C ASP A 127 -17.78 2.14 0.51
N ARG A 128 -17.02 1.05 0.69
CA ARG A 128 -16.81 0.40 1.99
C ARG A 128 -15.80 1.12 2.87
N ILE A 129 -14.81 1.79 2.28
CA ILE A 129 -13.71 2.47 2.99
C ILE A 129 -13.63 3.93 2.53
N PRO A 130 -14.38 4.85 3.17
CA PRO A 130 -14.39 6.26 2.79
C PRO A 130 -13.03 6.96 2.91
N GLU A 131 -12.13 6.43 3.74
CA GLU A 131 -10.77 6.96 3.91
C GLU A 131 -9.82 6.56 2.76
N LEU A 132 -10.26 5.70 1.83
CA LEU A 132 -9.53 5.32 0.62
C LEU A 132 -10.01 6.20 -0.56
N ASP A 133 -9.14 7.10 -1.03
CA ASP A 133 -9.54 8.09 -2.05
C ASP A 133 -9.54 7.51 -3.47
N VAL A 134 -8.56 6.65 -3.78
CA VAL A 134 -8.31 6.14 -5.14
C VAL A 134 -7.97 4.65 -5.09
N VAL A 135 -8.41 3.91 -6.11
CA VAL A 135 -7.95 2.55 -6.39
C VAL A 135 -7.30 2.50 -7.76
N ILE A 136 -6.19 1.77 -7.86
CA ILE A 136 -5.53 1.48 -9.14
C ILE A 136 -6.07 0.16 -9.66
N ARG A 137 -6.61 0.18 -10.88
CA ARG A 137 -7.04 -1.01 -11.61
C ARG A 137 -5.94 -1.42 -12.59
N GLY A 138 -5.62 -2.71 -12.64
CA GLY A 138 -4.57 -3.22 -13.53
C GLY A 138 -3.17 -2.81 -13.08
N GLU A 139 -2.25 -2.70 -14.05
CA GLU A 139 -0.85 -2.37 -13.77
C GLU A 139 -0.67 -0.87 -13.54
N SER A 140 0.12 -0.55 -12.51
CA SER A 140 0.31 0.82 -12.03
C SER A 140 1.17 1.71 -12.94
N GLU A 141 1.96 1.08 -13.80
CA GLU A 141 2.88 1.72 -14.74
C GLU A 141 2.26 1.96 -16.13
N LEU A 142 1.07 1.42 -16.38
CA LEU A 142 0.37 1.59 -17.65
C LEU A 142 -0.60 2.78 -17.57
N PRO A 143 -0.64 3.64 -18.61
CA PRO A 143 -1.51 4.82 -18.66
C PRO A 143 -3.00 4.47 -18.81
#